data_AF-A0A7J8H9Y0-F1
#
_entry.id   AF-A0A7J8H9Y0-F1
#
_cell.length_a   1.000
_cell.length_b   1.000
_cell.length_c   1.000
_cell.angle_alpha   90.00
_cell.angle_beta   90.00
_cell.angle_gamma   90.00
#
_symmetry.space_group_name_H-M   'P 1'
#
loop_
_entity.id
_entity.type
_entity.pdbx_description
1 polymer ?
#
loop_
_entity_poly.entity_id
_entity_poly.type
_entity_poly.pdbx_seq_one_letter_code
_entity_poly.pdbx_strand_id
1 'polypeptide(L)'
;MTVFFKTLRNHWKKTTAGICLLTWGGHWLYGKHCDNLLRRAACQEAQVFGNQLIPPNAQVKKATVFLNPAACRGKARTLFERNAAPILHLSGMDVTVVKTDYEGQAKKLLELLENTDVIIVAGGDGTLQEVITGVLRRADEVSF
;
A
#
# COMPACT_ATOMS: atom_id res chain seq x y z
N MET A 1 -33.07 31.50 -23.07
CA MET A 1 -32.20 31.97 -21.96
C MET A 1 -32.98 32.44 -20.72
N THR A 2 -34.17 33.04 -20.87
CA THR A 2 -34.96 33.60 -19.75
C THR A 2 -35.64 32.58 -18.84
N VAL A 3 -35.98 31.39 -19.35
CA VAL A 3 -36.63 30.32 -18.56
C VAL A 3 -35.66 29.68 -17.56
N PHE A 4 -34.41 29.43 -17.97
CA PHE A 4 -33.38 28.82 -17.12
C PHE A 4 -33.06 29.69 -15.89
N PHE A 5 -32.86 30.99 -16.11
CA PHE A 5 -32.66 31.97 -15.04
C PHE A 5 -33.88 32.10 -14.10
N LYS A 6 -35.12 32.03 -14.64
CA LYS A 6 -36.34 32.02 -13.81
C LYS A 6 -36.43 30.78 -12.93
N THR A 7 -36.10 29.60 -13.45
CA THR A 7 -36.11 28.33 -12.70
C THR A 7 -35.04 28.31 -11.60
N LEU A 8 -33.84 28.82 -11.90
CA LEU A 8 -32.74 29.03 -10.95
C LEU A 8 -33.15 29.92 -9.77
N ARG A 9 -33.90 31.00 -10.06
CA ARG A 9 -34.39 31.94 -9.06
C ARG A 9 -35.56 31.39 -8.24
N ASN A 10 -36.50 30.68 -8.87
CA ASN A 10 -37.66 30.09 -8.19
C ASN A 10 -37.30 28.92 -7.26
N HIS A 11 -36.20 28.23 -7.52
CA HIS A 11 -35.72 27.11 -6.70
C HIS A 11 -34.29 27.32 -6.19
N TRP A 12 -33.98 28.53 -5.70
CA TRP A 12 -32.65 28.88 -5.20
C TRP A 12 -32.06 27.85 -4.21
N LYS A 13 -32.88 27.29 -3.32
CA LYS A 13 -32.46 26.21 -2.39
C LYS A 13 -32.02 24.93 -3.09
N LYS A 14 -32.71 24.51 -4.16
CA LYS A 14 -32.37 23.30 -4.94
C LYS A 14 -31.10 23.51 -5.77
N THR A 15 -30.94 24.71 -6.34
CA THR A 15 -29.73 25.08 -7.08
C THR A 15 -28.51 25.07 -6.16
N THR A 16 -28.57 25.72 -5.00
CA THR A 16 -27.44 25.76 -4.07
C THR A 16 -27.05 24.36 -3.62
N ALA A 17 -28.02 23.50 -3.30
CA ALA A 17 -27.73 22.09 -2.98
C ALA A 17 -27.06 21.35 -4.15
N GLY A 18 -27.51 21.56 -5.39
CA GLY A 18 -26.89 20.99 -6.58
C GLY A 18 -25.44 21.44 -6.79
N ILE A 19 -25.15 22.73 -6.60
CA ILE A 19 -23.79 23.26 -6.69
C ILE A 19 -22.89 22.65 -5.62
N CYS A 20 -23.36 22.58 -4.36
CA CYS A 20 -22.58 21.96 -3.27
C CYS A 20 -22.26 20.48 -3.55
N LEU A 21 -23.20 19.73 -4.11
CA LEU A 21 -22.97 18.33 -4.49
C LEU A 21 -21.97 18.20 -5.64
N LEU A 22 -22.04 19.09 -6.63
CA LEU A 22 -21.09 19.10 -7.76
C LEU A 22 -19.68 19.48 -7.31
N THR A 23 -19.52 20.48 -6.45
CA THR A 23 -18.21 20.87 -5.94
C THR A 23 -17.61 19.77 -5.06
N TRP A 24 -18.41 19.15 -4.19
CA TRP A 24 -17.97 18.02 -3.37
C TRP A 24 -17.58 16.80 -4.21
N GLY A 25 -18.43 16.42 -5.16
CA GLY A 25 -18.16 15.29 -6.07
C GLY A 25 -16.94 15.55 -6.97
N GLY A 26 -16.79 16.78 -7.47
CA GLY A 26 -15.62 17.21 -8.24
C GLY A 26 -14.33 17.12 -7.42
N HIS A 27 -14.35 17.60 -6.17
CA HIS A 27 -13.20 17.50 -5.27
C HIS A 27 -12.82 16.04 -4.96
N TRP A 28 -13.81 15.18 -4.69
CA TRP A 28 -13.57 13.75 -4.47
C TRP A 28 -12.97 13.05 -5.69
N LEU A 29 -13.50 13.33 -6.88
CA LEU A 29 -13.00 12.75 -8.13
C LEU A 29 -11.58 13.24 -8.44
N TYR A 30 -11.33 14.52 -8.21
CA TYR A 30 -10.00 15.12 -8.37
C TYR A 30 -8.97 14.43 -7.45
N GLY A 31 -9.30 14.25 -6.16
CA GLY A 31 -8.44 13.50 -5.24
C GLY A 31 -8.11 12.10 -5.74
N LYS A 32 -9.12 11.36 -6.21
CA LYS A 32 -8.92 10.01 -6.77
C LYS A 32 -8.03 10.02 -8.03
N HIS A 33 -8.16 11.06 -8.86
CA HIS A 33 -7.31 11.22 -10.03
C HIS A 33 -5.85 11.50 -9.65
N CYS A 34 -5.62 12.43 -8.70
CA CYS A 34 -4.30 12.74 -8.17
C CYS A 34 -3.62 11.50 -7.56
N ASP A 35 -4.35 10.71 -6.76
CA ASP A 35 -3.79 9.49 -6.19
C ASP A 35 -3.37 8.50 -7.28
N ASN A 36 -4.13 8.39 -8.37
CA ASN A 36 -3.80 7.51 -9.49
C ASN A 36 -2.58 8.02 -10.29
N LEU A 37 -2.42 9.34 -10.42
CA LEU A 37 -1.22 9.93 -11.02
C LEU A 37 0.02 9.62 -10.18
N LEU A 38 -0.08 9.78 -8.86
CA LEU A 38 1.02 9.47 -7.94
C LEU A 38 1.42 7.99 -8.01
N ARG A 39 0.44 7.07 -8.01
CA ARG A 39 0.70 5.63 -8.16
C ARG A 39 1.42 5.31 -9.46
N ARG A 40 1.00 5.94 -10.57
CA ARG A 40 1.65 5.73 -11.88
C ARG A 40 3.09 6.22 -11.87
N ALA A 41 3.34 7.42 -11.34
CA ALA A 41 4.69 7.96 -11.22
C ALA A 41 5.60 7.04 -10.39
N ALA A 42 5.13 6.58 -9.23
CA ALA A 42 5.90 5.66 -8.38
C ALA A 42 6.16 4.30 -9.07
N CYS A 43 5.19 3.78 -9.84
CA CYS A 43 5.40 2.55 -10.60
C CYS A 43 6.39 2.73 -11.76
N GLN A 44 6.38 3.89 -12.43
CA GLN A 44 7.35 4.20 -13.48
C GLN A 44 8.77 4.25 -12.92
N GLU A 45 8.93 4.89 -11.76
CA GLU A 45 10.22 4.93 -11.06
C GLU A 45 10.67 3.53 -10.64
N ALA A 46 9.78 2.73 -10.03
CA ALA A 46 10.07 1.34 -9.67
C ALA A 46 10.47 0.47 -10.89
N GLN A 47 9.80 0.67 -12.02
CA GLN A 47 10.12 -0.03 -13.26
C GLN A 47 11.53 0.32 -13.78
N VAL A 48 11.98 1.56 -13.60
CA VAL A 48 13.36 1.95 -13.94
C VAL A 48 14.36 1.17 -13.10
N PHE A 49 14.07 0.92 -11.82
CA PHE A 49 14.90 0.07 -10.96
C PHE A 49 14.86 -1.40 -11.38
N GLY A 50 13.68 -1.95 -11.70
CA GLY A 50 13.54 -3.34 -12.13
C GLY A 50 14.17 -3.67 -13.49
N ASN A 51 14.31 -2.67 -14.38
CA ASN A 51 14.93 -2.84 -15.69
C ASN A 51 16.47 -2.81 -15.64
N GLN A 52 17.08 -2.70 -14.46
CA GLN A 52 18.54 -2.75 -14.31
C GLN A 52 19.06 -4.17 -14.57
N LEU A 53 20.15 -4.25 -15.32
CA LEU A 53 20.79 -5.53 -15.63
C LEU A 53 21.54 -6.05 -14.40
N ILE A 54 21.25 -7.31 -14.03
CA ILE A 54 22.04 -8.04 -13.04
C ILE A 54 22.97 -9.03 -13.75
N PRO A 55 24.20 -9.24 -13.25
CA PRO A 55 25.07 -10.26 -13.80
C PRO A 55 24.43 -11.64 -13.57
N PRO A 56 24.64 -12.62 -14.47
CA PRO A 56 23.96 -13.92 -14.43
C PRO A 56 24.27 -14.73 -13.15
N ASN A 57 25.36 -14.40 -12.45
CA ASN A 57 25.76 -15.06 -11.21
C ASN A 57 25.23 -14.35 -9.94
N ALA A 58 24.63 -13.17 -10.07
CA ALA A 58 24.04 -12.48 -8.92
C ALA A 58 22.64 -13.01 -8.63
N GLN A 59 22.34 -13.21 -7.35
CA GLN A 59 21.00 -13.56 -6.92
C GLN A 59 20.12 -12.30 -6.83
N VAL A 60 18.84 -12.47 -7.15
CA VAL A 60 17.82 -11.45 -6.90
C VAL A 60 17.63 -11.27 -5.41
N LYS A 61 17.45 -10.02 -4.98
CA LYS A 61 17.17 -9.72 -3.58
C LYS A 61 15.80 -10.28 -3.20
N LYS A 62 15.73 -10.98 -2.08
CA LYS A 62 14.49 -11.53 -1.54
C LYS A 62 13.88 -10.58 -0.52
N ALA A 63 12.60 -10.27 -0.68
CA ALA A 63 11.83 -9.46 0.24
C ALA A 63 10.64 -10.26 0.79
N THR A 64 10.52 -10.32 2.11
CA THR A 64 9.36 -10.93 2.78
C THR A 64 8.50 -9.83 3.39
N VAL A 65 7.24 -9.75 2.98
CA VAL A 65 6.26 -8.77 3.46
C VAL A 65 5.33 -9.41 4.47
N PHE A 66 5.31 -8.94 5.71
CA PHE A 66 4.32 -9.30 6.72
C PHE A 66 3.14 -8.34 6.67
N LEU A 67 2.00 -8.83 6.19
CA LEU A 67 0.76 -8.07 6.05
C LEU A 67 -0.25 -8.48 7.12
N ASN A 68 -0.68 -7.54 7.94
CA ASN A 68 -1.83 -7.72 8.84
C ASN A 68 -3.11 -7.20 8.15
N PRO A 69 -4.00 -8.08 7.64
CA PRO A 69 -5.20 -7.65 6.92
C PRO A 69 -6.20 -6.90 7.81
N ALA A 70 -6.24 -7.20 9.12
CA ALA A 70 -7.15 -6.59 10.08
C ALA A 70 -6.74 -5.15 10.43
N ALA A 71 -5.49 -4.76 10.15
CA ALA A 71 -5.02 -3.39 10.36
C ALA A 71 -5.83 -2.36 9.53
N CYS A 72 -5.83 -1.11 10.00
CA CYS A 72 -6.56 -0.01 9.36
C CYS A 72 -8.05 -0.32 9.13
N ARG A 73 -8.73 -0.89 10.13
CA ARG A 73 -10.16 -1.27 10.07
C ARG A 73 -10.45 -2.26 8.92
N GLY A 74 -9.57 -3.24 8.72
CA GLY A 74 -9.71 -4.25 7.66
C GLY A 74 -9.37 -3.79 6.25
N LYS A 75 -8.87 -2.56 6.07
CA LYS A 75 -8.56 -2.00 4.74
C LYS A 75 -7.12 -2.25 4.30
N ALA A 76 -6.24 -2.64 5.22
CA ALA A 76 -4.80 -2.79 4.96
C ALA A 76 -4.50 -3.66 3.74
N ARG A 77 -5.19 -4.79 3.58
CA ARG A 77 -5.04 -5.66 2.41
C ARG A 77 -5.29 -4.91 1.09
N THR A 78 -6.43 -4.25 0.98
CA THR A 78 -6.79 -3.54 -0.26
C THR A 78 -5.89 -2.33 -0.54
N LEU A 79 -5.42 -1.66 0.51
CA LEU A 79 -4.47 -0.55 0.39
C LEU A 79 -3.09 -1.04 -0.07
N PHE A 80 -2.61 -2.14 0.51
CA PHE A 80 -1.34 -2.75 0.13
C PHE A 80 -1.36 -3.23 -1.33
N GLU A 81 -2.39 -4.01 -1.70
CA GLU A 81 -2.56 -4.55 -3.06
C GLU A 81 -2.66 -3.43 -4.11
N ARG A 82 -3.25 -2.28 -3.78
CA ARG A 82 -3.41 -1.16 -4.73
C ARG A 82 -2.22 -0.20 -4.79
N ASN A 83 -1.54 0.04 -3.67
CA ASN A 83 -0.55 1.11 -3.57
C ASN A 83 0.89 0.59 -3.59
N ALA A 84 1.17 -0.51 -2.88
CA ALA A 84 2.55 -0.94 -2.60
C ALA A 84 2.94 -2.21 -3.39
N ALA A 85 2.03 -3.17 -3.54
CA ALA A 85 2.32 -4.42 -4.23
C ALA A 85 2.85 -4.21 -5.67
N PRO A 86 2.28 -3.31 -6.50
CA PRO A 86 2.80 -3.08 -7.85
C PRO A 86 4.25 -2.56 -7.84
N ILE A 87 4.58 -1.68 -6.90
CA ILE A 87 5.92 -1.09 -6.78
C ILE A 87 6.94 -2.17 -6.43
N LEU A 88 6.60 -3.05 -5.47
CA LEU A 88 7.47 -4.14 -5.03
C LEU A 88 7.68 -5.19 -6.13
N HIS A 89 6.66 -5.50 -6.92
CA HIS A 89 6.81 -6.44 -8.03
C HIS A 89 7.58 -5.84 -9.23
N LEU A 90 7.51 -4.52 -9.42
CA LEU A 90 8.24 -3.83 -10.48
C LEU A 90 9.72 -3.58 -10.14
N SER A 91 10.12 -3.66 -8.87
CA SER A 91 11.50 -3.35 -8.45
C SER A 91 12.53 -4.45 -8.78
N GLY A 92 12.10 -5.60 -9.33
CA GLY A 92 12.99 -6.71 -9.66
C GLY A 92 13.43 -7.55 -8.46
N MET A 93 12.70 -7.48 -7.35
CA MET A 93 12.91 -8.30 -6.16
C MET A 93 12.01 -9.54 -6.17
N ASP A 94 12.45 -10.62 -5.53
CA ASP A 94 11.59 -11.77 -5.24
C ASP A 94 10.77 -11.47 -3.98
N VAL A 95 9.48 -11.16 -4.15
CA VAL A 95 8.61 -10.63 -3.10
C VAL A 95 7.63 -11.71 -2.64
N THR A 96 7.80 -12.16 -1.40
CA THR A 96 6.88 -13.11 -0.74
C THR A 96 5.98 -12.35 0.24
N VAL A 97 4.67 -12.37 0.00
CA VAL A 97 3.70 -11.72 0.90
C VAL A 97 3.07 -12.75 1.83
N VAL A 98 3.34 -12.58 3.12
CA VAL A 98 2.84 -13.41 4.21
C VAL A 98 1.72 -12.66 4.93
N LYS A 99 0.54 -13.26 4.99
CA LYS A 99 -0.61 -12.69 5.70
C LYS A 99 -0.66 -13.25 7.12
N THR A 100 -0.86 -12.36 8.09
CA THR A 100 -1.06 -12.75 9.49
C THR A 100 -2.56 -12.78 9.80
N ASP A 101 -3.03 -13.90 10.32
CA ASP A 101 -4.40 -14.15 10.74
C ASP A 101 -4.64 -13.75 12.20
N TYR A 102 -3.62 -13.87 13.07
CA TYR A 102 -3.72 -13.56 14.50
C TYR A 102 -2.42 -13.00 15.09
N GLU A 103 -2.54 -12.39 16.28
CA GLU A 103 -1.41 -11.80 17.03
C GLU A 103 -0.36 -12.85 17.41
N GLY A 104 0.91 -12.54 17.16
CA GLY A 104 2.04 -13.42 17.43
C GLY A 104 2.27 -14.50 16.35
N GLN A 105 1.45 -14.58 15.30
CA GLN A 105 1.73 -15.43 14.15
C GLN A 105 2.95 -14.94 13.36
N ALA A 106 3.10 -13.62 13.20
CA ALA A 106 4.27 -13.02 12.55
C ALA A 106 5.58 -13.47 13.23
N LYS A 107 5.55 -13.51 14.57
CA LYS A 107 6.67 -13.92 15.41
C LYS A 107 7.09 -15.37 15.16
N LYS A 108 6.13 -16.31 15.14
CA LYS A 108 6.38 -17.73 14.85
C LYS A 108 6.86 -17.96 13.41
N LEU A 109 6.28 -17.23 12.45
CA LEU A 109 6.67 -17.32 11.05
C LEU A 109 8.08 -16.78 10.82
N LEU A 110 8.50 -15.74 11.56
CA LEU A 110 9.86 -15.22 11.51
C LEU A 110 10.90 -16.20 12.07
N GLU A 111 10.56 -16.92 13.13
CA GLU A 111 11.45 -17.98 13.68
C GLU A 111 11.72 -19.09 12.66
N LEU A 112 10.79 -19.34 11.74
CA LEU A 112 10.90 -20.33 10.66
C LEU A 112 11.36 -19.74 9.32
N LEU A 113 11.52 -18.41 9.23
CA LEU A 113 11.80 -17.73 7.97
C LEU A 113 13.27 -17.92 7.59
N GLU A 114 13.50 -18.54 6.43
CA GLU A 114 14.84 -18.66 5.84
C GLU A 114 15.41 -17.31 5.37
N ASN A 115 16.67 -17.31 4.95
CA ASN A 115 17.43 -16.13 4.54
C ASN A 115 16.65 -15.22 3.57
N THR A 116 16.27 -14.05 4.08
CA THR A 116 15.61 -12.96 3.37
C THR A 116 16.46 -11.71 3.55
N ASP A 117 16.68 -10.95 2.48
CA ASP A 117 17.51 -9.74 2.55
C ASP A 117 16.75 -8.56 3.15
N VAL A 118 15.43 -8.50 2.91
CA VAL A 118 14.58 -7.38 3.33
C VAL A 118 13.28 -7.87 3.94
N ILE A 119 13.01 -7.45 5.17
CA ILE A 119 11.71 -7.66 5.82
C ILE A 119 10.90 -6.36 5.72
N ILE A 120 9.69 -6.46 5.18
CA ILE A 120 8.76 -5.34 5.03
C ILE A 120 7.55 -5.61 5.91
N VAL A 121 7.11 -4.60 6.68
CA VAL A 121 5.94 -4.73 7.54
C VAL A 121 4.81 -3.83 7.02
N ALA A 122 3.67 -4.42 6.72
CA ALA A 122 2.45 -3.74 6.30
C ALA A 122 1.37 -3.93 7.40
N GLY A 123 1.34 -3.00 8.35
CA GLY A 123 0.43 -3.06 9.49
C GLY A 123 0.49 -1.80 10.34
N GLY A 124 -0.04 -1.89 11.57
CA GLY A 124 0.16 -0.86 12.59
C GLY A 124 1.37 -1.16 13.48
N ASP A 125 1.55 -0.35 14.51
CA ASP A 125 2.70 -0.44 15.42
C ASP A 125 2.79 -1.80 16.13
N GLY A 126 1.66 -2.42 16.47
CA GLY A 126 1.65 -3.77 17.07
C GLY A 126 2.24 -4.83 16.14
N THR A 127 1.93 -4.78 14.84
CA THR A 127 2.51 -5.70 13.86
C THR A 127 4.01 -5.46 13.69
N LEU A 128 4.46 -4.20 13.72
CA LEU A 128 5.88 -3.87 13.70
C LEU A 128 6.61 -4.39 14.94
N GLN A 129 6.03 -4.19 16.13
CA GLN A 129 6.59 -4.69 17.39
C GLN A 129 6.70 -6.22 17.39
N GLU A 130 5.67 -6.93 16.90
CA GLU A 130 5.71 -8.39 16.77
C GLU A 130 6.84 -8.85 15.86
N VAL A 131 7.00 -8.20 14.70
CA VAL A 131 8.05 -8.53 13.74
C VAL A 131 9.43 -8.28 14.36
N ILE A 132 9.67 -7.10 14.94
CA ILE A 132 10.95 -6.77 15.60
C ILE A 132 11.25 -7.78 16.72
N THR A 133 10.26 -8.11 17.55
CA THR A 133 10.42 -9.08 18.63
C THR A 133 10.69 -10.50 18.09
N GLY A 134 10.14 -10.85 16.92
CA GLY A 134 10.44 -12.12 16.23
C GLY A 134 11.86 -12.15 15.70
N VAL A 135 12.33 -11.07 15.08
CA VAL A 135 13.72 -10.97 14.59
C VAL A 135 14.72 -11.08 15.74
N LEU A 136 14.57 -10.28 16.81
CA LEU A 136 15.48 -10.27 17.96
C LEU A 136 15.46 -11.58 18.78
N ARG A 137 14.47 -12.45 18.58
CA ARG A 137 14.39 -13.75 19.27
C ARG A 137 14.94 -14.89 18.44
N ARG A 138 15.25 -14.68 17.16
CA ARG A 138 15.94 -15.70 16.37
C ARG A 138 17.31 -15.94 16.98
N ALA A 139 17.60 -17.19 17.30
CA ALA A 139 18.87 -17.62 17.90
C ALA A 139 20.07 -17.51 16.93
N ASP A 140 19.85 -17.12 15.68
CA ASP A 140 20.89 -16.96 14.65
C ASP A 140 21.76 -15.71 14.87
N GLU A 141 21.47 -14.87 15.89
CA GLU A 141 22.33 -13.77 16.37
C GLU A 141 23.63 -14.23 17.07
N VAL A 142 24.17 -15.40 16.72
CA VAL A 142 25.51 -15.84 17.14
C VAL A 142 26.38 -16.09 15.91
N SER A 143 26.63 -15.05 15.13
CA SER A 143 27.86 -14.91 14.34
C SER A 143 27.99 -13.49 13.78
N PHE A 144 28.43 -12.58 14.65
CA PHE A 144 29.13 -11.37 14.22
C PHE A 144 30.59 -11.70 13.95
#